data_AF-K2FNS1-F1
#
_entry.id   AF-K2FNS1-F1
#
_cell.length_a   1.000
_cell.length_b   1.000
_cell.length_c   1.000
_cell.angle_alpha   90.00
_cell.angle_beta   90.00
_cell.angle_gamma   90.00
#
_symmetry.space_group_name_H-M   'P 1'
#
loop_
_entity.id
_entity.type
_entity.pdbx_description
1 polymer ?
#
loop_
_entity_poly.entity_id
_entity_poly.type
_entity_poly.pdbx_seq_one_letter_code
_entity_poly.pdbx_strand_id
1 'polypeptide(L)'
;MQNFIKNNPNSVYISNAYFWLAEFNLAIDPPKFDEAKRNYLIVVDRYPNSAKASTALYQLYNISKDVEKNATLASQYKTKLLKNYPKAEEIKFL
;
A
#
# COMPACT_ATOMS: atom_id res chain seq x y z
N MET A 1 8.51 12.52 -4.06
CA MET A 1 7.05 12.42 -3.90
C MET A 1 6.46 13.38 -2.87
N GLN A 2 7.11 13.63 -1.71
CA GLN A 2 6.54 14.51 -0.66
C GLN A 2 6.15 15.91 -1.16
N ASN A 3 7.01 16.61 -1.90
CA ASN A 3 6.69 17.93 -2.47
C ASN A 3 5.52 17.89 -3.45
N PHE A 4 5.43 16.82 -4.26
CA PHE A 4 4.31 16.65 -5.19
C PHE A 4 2.99 16.51 -4.43
N ILE A 5 2.95 15.65 -3.40
CA ILE A 5 1.77 15.43 -2.56
C ILE A 5 1.33 16.75 -1.89
N LYS A 6 2.28 17.49 -1.32
CA LYS A 6 2.02 18.77 -0.66
C LYS A 6 1.42 19.80 -1.60
N ASN A 7 1.96 19.90 -2.81
CA ASN A 7 1.60 20.98 -3.75
C ASN A 7 0.46 20.59 -4.69
N ASN A 8 0.10 19.30 -4.79
CA ASN A 8 -0.88 18.80 -5.74
C ASN A 8 -1.88 17.81 -5.11
N PRO A 9 -2.54 18.15 -3.99
CA PRO A 9 -3.39 17.21 -3.24
C PRO A 9 -4.60 16.68 -4.04
N ASN A 10 -5.05 17.44 -5.06
CA ASN A 10 -6.19 17.07 -5.91
C ASN A 10 -5.77 16.49 -7.26
N SER A 11 -4.49 16.20 -7.46
CA SER A 11 -4.01 15.63 -8.72
C SER A 11 -4.59 14.23 -8.94
N VAL A 12 -4.90 13.90 -10.20
CA VAL A 12 -5.23 12.52 -10.60
C VAL A 12 -4.12 11.52 -10.28
N TYR A 13 -2.87 11.98 -10.09
CA TYR A 13 -1.72 11.15 -9.72
C TYR A 13 -1.46 11.09 -8.21
N ILE A 14 -2.32 11.68 -7.37
CA ILE A 14 -2.06 11.75 -5.93
C ILE A 14 -1.94 10.36 -5.30
N SER A 15 -2.76 9.40 -5.71
CA SER A 15 -2.69 8.01 -5.25
C SER A 15 -1.38 7.33 -5.67
N ASN A 16 -0.92 7.58 -6.90
CA ASN A 16 0.38 7.08 -7.38
C ASN A 16 1.53 7.70 -6.59
N ALA A 17 1.45 8.98 -6.23
CA ALA A 17 2.50 9.65 -5.47
C ALA A 17 2.64 9.07 -4.05
N TYR A 18 1.51 8.78 -3.38
CA TYR A 18 1.52 8.07 -2.09
C TYR A 18 2.08 6.65 -2.24
N PHE A 19 1.64 5.90 -3.25
CA PHE A 19 2.16 4.55 -3.53
C PHE A 19 3.69 4.57 -3.71
N TRP A 20 4.20 5.40 -4.61
CA TRP A 20 5.65 5.46 -4.87
C TRP A 20 6.43 5.99 -3.67
N LEU A 21 5.87 6.90 -2.87
CA LEU A 21 6.51 7.29 -1.62
C LEU A 21 6.66 6.10 -0.66
N ALA A 22 5.68 5.20 -0.62
CA ALA A 22 5.77 3.98 0.17
C ALA A 22 6.87 3.05 -0.36
N GLU A 23 6.91 2.79 -1.67
CA GLU A 23 7.95 1.98 -2.32
C GLU A 23 9.36 2.54 -2.07
N PHE A 24 9.53 3.87 -2.15
CA PHE A 24 10.82 4.51 -1.81
C PHE A 24 11.21 4.29 -0.35
N ASN A 25 10.24 4.33 0.58
CA ASN A 25 10.53 4.03 1.98
C ASN A 25 10.89 2.56 2.22
N LEU A 26 10.40 1.62 1.41
CA LEU A 26 10.82 0.22 1.47
C LEU A 26 12.20 -0.02 0.85
N ALA A 27 12.57 0.76 -0.17
CA ALA A 27 13.79 0.54 -0.95
C ALA A 27 15.07 1.14 -0.33
N ILE A 28 14.96 2.01 0.67
CA ILE A 28 16.10 2.59 1.38
C ILE A 28 16.66 1.63 2.45
N ASP A 29 17.91 1.86 2.85
CA ASP A 29 18.60 1.08 3.89
C ASP A 29 18.96 1.97 5.10
N PRO A 30 18.40 1.72 6.30
CA PRO A 30 17.40 0.70 6.60
C PRO A 30 16.00 1.05 6.05
N PRO A 31 15.16 0.05 5.71
CA PRO A 31 13.79 0.30 5.26
C PRO A 31 12.94 1.00 6.32
N LYS A 32 12.12 1.95 5.86
CA LYS A 32 11.17 2.73 6.67
C LYS A 32 9.77 2.12 6.58
N PHE A 33 9.58 0.98 7.25
CA PHE A 33 8.33 0.20 7.16
C PHE A 33 7.10 0.96 7.66
N ASP A 34 7.20 1.76 8.73
CA ASP A 34 6.07 2.51 9.26
C ASP A 34 5.65 3.66 8.34
N GLU A 35 6.59 4.35 7.72
CA GLU A 35 6.32 5.33 6.67
C GLU A 35 5.68 4.66 5.45
N ALA A 36 6.21 3.52 5.00
CA ALA A 36 5.65 2.78 3.86
C ALA A 36 4.20 2.38 4.13
N LYS A 37 3.94 1.72 5.28
CA LYS A 37 2.61 1.30 5.73
C LYS A 37 1.63 2.48 5.77
N ARG A 38 2.02 3.62 6.37
CA ARG A 38 1.18 4.82 6.41
C ARG A 38 0.77 5.30 5.01
N ASN A 39 1.70 5.30 4.06
CA ASN A 39 1.42 5.72 2.70
C ASN A 39 0.55 4.71 1.93
N TYR A 40 0.77 3.40 2.07
CA TYR A 40 -0.12 2.40 1.47
C TYR A 40 -1.55 2.46 2.04
N LEU A 41 -1.70 2.68 3.34
CA LEU A 41 -3.02 2.87 3.96
C LEU A 41 -3.76 4.06 3.36
N ILE A 42 -3.06 5.17 3.09
CA ILE A 42 -3.66 6.32 2.40
C ILE A 42 -4.16 5.91 1.00
N VAL A 43 -3.38 5.12 0.25
CA VAL A 43 -3.80 4.61 -1.06
C VAL A 43 -5.07 3.77 -0.94
N VAL A 44 -5.08 2.79 -0.03
CA VAL A 44 -6.19 1.85 0.12
C VAL A 44 -7.46 2.51 0.66
N ASP A 45 -7.34 3.41 1.63
CA ASP A 45 -8.49 3.96 2.34
C ASP A 45 -9.08 5.20 1.67
N ARG A 46 -8.24 6.02 1.01
CA ARG A 46 -8.71 7.23 0.31
C ARG A 46 -8.90 7.04 -1.19
N TYR A 47 -8.18 6.10 -1.80
CA TYR A 47 -8.19 5.90 -3.25
C TYR A 47 -8.42 4.43 -3.63
N PRO A 48 -9.52 3.80 -3.17
CA PRO A 48 -9.78 2.37 -3.42
C PRO A 48 -9.94 2.04 -4.92
N ASN A 49 -10.32 3.00 -5.75
CA ASN A 49 -10.45 2.80 -7.20
C ASN A 49 -9.12 3.03 -7.96
N SER A 50 -8.03 3.35 -7.25
CA SER A 50 -6.71 3.52 -7.86
C SER A 50 -6.21 2.21 -8.44
N ALA A 51 -5.54 2.27 -9.59
CA ALA A 51 -4.79 1.13 -10.14
C ALA A 51 -3.65 0.63 -9.22
N LYS A 52 -3.32 1.38 -8.15
CA LYS A 52 -2.33 0.99 -7.14
C LYS A 52 -2.93 0.44 -5.85
N ALA A 53 -4.25 0.42 -5.71
CA ALA A 53 -4.89 0.06 -4.45
C ALA A 53 -4.74 -1.43 -4.11
N SER A 54 -4.84 -2.34 -5.09
CA SER A 54 -4.59 -3.76 -4.88
C SER A 54 -3.14 -4.04 -4.47
N THR A 55 -2.18 -3.44 -5.17
CA THR A 55 -0.75 -3.59 -4.86
C THR A 55 -0.41 -3.03 -3.49
N ALA A 56 -0.94 -1.84 -3.13
CA ALA A 56 -0.75 -1.26 -1.81
C ALA A 56 -1.29 -2.19 -0.70
N LEU A 57 -2.44 -2.82 -0.92
CA LEU A 57 -3.04 -3.75 0.03
C LEU A 57 -2.23 -5.06 0.16
N TYR A 58 -1.66 -5.54 -0.94
CA TYR A 58 -0.73 -6.67 -0.92
C TYR A 58 0.56 -6.34 -0.14
N GLN A 59 1.11 -5.14 -0.30
CA GLN A 59 2.28 -4.72 0.47
C GLN A 59 1.97 -4.57 1.96
N LEU A 60 0.77 -4.08 2.33
CA LEU A 60 0.30 -4.07 3.72
C LEU A 60 0.22 -5.50 4.30
N TYR A 61 -0.28 -6.46 3.51
CA TYR A 61 -0.26 -7.88 3.90
C TYR A 61 1.16 -8.39 4.16
N ASN A 62 2.10 -8.14 3.25
CA ASN A 62 3.49 -8.59 3.40
C ASN A 62 4.19 -7.95 4.60
N ILE A 63 4.04 -6.62 4.79
CA ILE A 63 4.61 -5.92 5.94
C ILE A 63 4.07 -6.51 7.25
N SER A 64 2.74 -6.68 7.36
CA SER A 64 2.14 -7.23 8.58
C SER A 64 2.54 -8.68 8.83
N LYS A 65 2.70 -9.50 7.80
CA LYS A 65 3.12 -10.90 7.93
C LYS A 65 4.60 -11.02 8.29
N ASP A 66 5.46 -10.36 7.53
CA ASP A 66 6.90 -10.67 7.50
C ASP A 66 7.70 -9.75 8.42
N VAL A 67 7.28 -8.49 8.58
CA VAL A 67 7.98 -7.50 9.41
C VAL A 67 7.36 -7.44 10.80
N GLU A 68 6.05 -7.23 10.89
CA GLU A 68 5.35 -7.05 12.18
C GLU A 68 5.04 -8.38 12.87
N LYS A 69 5.15 -9.51 12.15
CA LYS A 69 4.74 -10.85 12.60
C LYS A 69 3.30 -10.88 13.15
N ASN A 70 2.43 -10.04 12.59
CA ASN A 70 1.03 -9.90 12.99
C ASN A 70 0.11 -10.67 12.02
N ALA A 71 -0.09 -11.96 12.30
CA ALA A 71 -0.88 -12.86 11.46
C ALA A 71 -2.36 -12.43 11.34
N THR A 72 -2.94 -11.87 12.41
CA THR A 72 -4.33 -11.40 12.42
C THR A 72 -4.51 -10.25 11.43
N LEU A 73 -3.65 -9.24 11.48
CA LEU A 73 -3.73 -8.08 10.60
C LEU A 73 -3.41 -8.47 9.14
N ALA A 74 -2.42 -9.34 8.93
CA ALA A 74 -2.14 -9.89 7.61
C ALA A 74 -3.37 -10.59 7.01
N SER A 75 -4.06 -11.44 7.79
CA SER A 75 -5.28 -12.12 7.34
C SER A 75 -6.41 -11.14 6.97
N GLN A 76 -6.54 -10.03 7.71
CA GLN A 76 -7.50 -8.97 7.38
C GLN A 76 -7.18 -8.31 6.03
N TYR A 77 -5.92 -7.96 5.77
CA TYR A 77 -5.52 -7.40 4.48
C TYR A 77 -5.68 -8.40 3.33
N LYS A 78 -5.30 -9.67 3.53
CA LYS A 78 -5.54 -10.76 2.56
C LYS A 78 -7.03 -10.87 2.21
N THR A 79 -7.89 -10.87 3.21
CA THR A 79 -9.35 -10.94 3.01
C THR A 79 -9.88 -9.72 2.26
N LYS A 80 -9.43 -8.51 2.63
CA LYS A 80 -9.80 -7.26 1.95
C LYS A 80 -9.34 -7.27 0.48
N LEU A 81 -8.16 -7.83 0.18
CA LEU A 81 -7.62 -7.95 -1.18
C LEU A 81 -8.48 -8.88 -2.04
N LEU A 82 -8.75 -10.10 -1.55
CA LEU A 82 -9.58 -11.08 -2.24
C LEU A 82 -11.00 -10.57 -2.50
N LYS A 83 -11.58 -9.85 -1.53
CA LYS A 83 -12.95 -9.32 -1.61
C LYS A 83 -13.06 -8.13 -2.56
N ASN A 84 -12.17 -7.15 -2.43
CA ASN A 84 -12.32 -5.86 -3.11
C ASN A 84 -11.64 -5.83 -4.48
N TYR A 85 -10.64 -6.68 -4.71
CA TYR A 85 -9.89 -6.74 -5.98
C TYR A 85 -9.74 -8.18 -6.49
N PRO A 86 -10.83 -8.93 -6.72
CA PRO A 86 -10.78 -10.37 -7.04
C PRO A 86 -10.05 -10.74 -8.34
N LYS A 87 -9.73 -9.76 -9.19
CA LYS A 87 -8.99 -9.93 -10.45
C LYS A 87 -7.55 -9.40 -10.37
N ALA A 88 -7.11 -8.95 -9.20
CA ALA A 88 -5.76 -8.44 -8.99
C ALA A 88 -4.73 -9.55 -9.19
N GLU A 89 -3.60 -9.21 -9.81
CA GLU A 89 -2.54 -10.17 -10.09
C GLU A 89 -1.91 -10.71 -8.80
N GLU A 90 -1.85 -9.87 -7.77
CA GLU A 90 -1.27 -10.17 -6.47
C GLU A 90 -1.92 -11.38 -5.78
N ILE A 91 -3.17 -11.70 -6.13
CA ILE A 91 -3.90 -12.84 -5.57
C ILE A 91 -3.18 -14.18 -5.84
N LYS A 92 -2.41 -14.28 -6.93
CA LYS A 92 -1.65 -15.49 -7.27
C LYS A 92 -0.49 -15.77 -6.30
N PHE A 93 -0.11 -14.78 -5.47
CA PHE A 93 1.04 -14.84 -4.56
C PHE A 93 0.64 -14.83 -3.07
N LEU A 94 -0.65 -15.03 -2.76
CA LEU A 94 -1.21 -15.08 -1.40
C LEU A 94 -1.17 -16.48 -0.76
#